data_AF-A0A2N2NUK0-F1
#
_entry.id   AF-A0A2N2NUK0-F1
#
_cell.length_a   1.000
_cell.length_b   1.000
_cell.length_c   1.000
_cell.angle_alpha   90.00
_cell.angle_beta   90.00
_cell.angle_gamma   90.00
#
_symmetry.space_group_name_H-M   'P 1'
#
loop_
_entity.id
_entity.type
_entity.pdbx_description
1 polymer ?
#
loop_
_entity_poly.entity_id
_entity_poly.type
_entity_poly.pdbx_seq_one_letter_code
_entity_poly.pdbx_strand_id
1 'polypeptide(L)'
;MDKKKLPILSTVLYVIAGLLVVYSIWAAVYSANYISTMMKQGQLVFSGNEFEIVSFYMSNVAQYVVFAITLFVLGRIVLYFSFIEEEEELDASFEISSTEDDEVKVLED
;
A
#
# COMPACT_ATOMS: atom_id res chain seq x y z
N MET A 1 3.86 -21.71 -19.10
CA MET A 1 3.93 -21.11 -17.74
C MET A 1 3.56 -19.65 -17.89
N ASP A 2 2.26 -19.36 -17.90
CA ASP A 2 1.74 -18.00 -17.95
C ASP A 2 2.12 -17.28 -16.66
N LYS A 3 2.88 -16.21 -16.83
CA LYS A 3 3.33 -15.38 -15.71
C LYS A 3 2.15 -14.51 -15.32
N LYS A 4 1.39 -14.91 -14.29
CA LYS A 4 0.41 -14.04 -13.60
C LYS A 4 1.06 -12.68 -13.39
N LYS A 5 0.56 -11.66 -14.09
CA LYS A 5 1.14 -10.33 -14.06
C LYS A 5 0.62 -9.68 -12.79
N LEU A 6 1.38 -9.80 -11.70
CA LEU A 6 1.06 -9.03 -10.50
C LEU A 6 0.93 -7.55 -10.91
N PRO A 7 -0.17 -6.88 -10.53
CA PRO A 7 -0.38 -5.50 -10.91
C PRO A 7 0.79 -4.68 -10.38
N ILE A 8 1.57 -4.12 -11.33
CA ILE A 8 2.78 -3.35 -11.04
C ILE A 8 2.44 -2.22 -10.07
N LEU A 9 1.26 -1.62 -10.23
CA LEU A 9 0.75 -0.57 -9.36
C LEU A 9 0.59 -1.02 -7.90
N SER A 10 0.00 -2.21 -7.65
CA SER A 10 -0.15 -2.75 -6.29
C SER A 10 1.21 -2.99 -5.63
N THR A 11 2.17 -3.55 -6.41
CA THR A 11 3.54 -3.78 -5.93
C THR A 11 4.20 -2.48 -5.49
N VAL A 12 4.10 -1.43 -6.31
CA VAL A 12 4.67 -0.11 -5.99
C VAL A 12 4.03 0.47 -4.72
N LEU A 13 2.70 0.36 -4.57
CA LEU A 13 1.99 0.82 -3.37
C LEU A 13 2.50 0.13 -2.10
N TYR A 14 2.74 -1.18 -2.13
CA TYR A 14 3.29 -1.89 -0.98
C TYR A 14 4.74 -1.51 -0.66
N VAL A 15 5.58 -1.31 -1.68
CA VAL A 15 6.96 -0.88 -1.47
C VAL A 15 6.98 0.49 -0.77
N ILE A 16 6.18 1.44 -1.24
CA ILE A 16 6.09 2.77 -0.62
C ILE A 16 5.52 2.67 0.81
N ALA A 17 4.49 1.85 1.04
CA ALA A 17 3.95 1.62 2.36
C ALA A 17 5.02 1.07 3.33
N GLY A 18 5.82 0.09 2.90
CA GLY A 18 6.92 -0.46 3.68
C GLY A 18 8.00 0.59 4.00
N LEU A 19 8.38 1.41 3.02
CA LEU A 19 9.33 2.51 3.22
C LEU A 19 8.81 3.53 4.25
N LEU A 20 7.51 3.85 4.22
CA LEU A 20 6.91 4.77 5.17
C LEU A 20 6.89 4.21 6.60
N VAL A 21 6.70 2.90 6.79
CA VAL A 21 6.81 2.28 8.12
C VAL A 21 8.23 2.40 8.66
N VAL A 22 9.24 2.10 7.85
CA VAL A 22 10.65 2.26 8.25
C VAL A 22 10.94 3.73 8.59
N TYR A 23 10.46 4.65 7.76
CA TYR A 23 10.63 6.07 8.00
C TYR A 23 9.90 6.54 9.26
N SER A 24 8.70 6.03 9.57
CA SER A 24 7.98 6.41 10.79
C SER A 24 8.72 5.97 12.05
N ILE A 25 9.37 4.81 12.04
CA ILE A 25 10.20 4.35 13.15
C ILE A 25 11.37 5.30 13.36
N TRP A 26 12.07 5.65 12.28
CA TRP A 26 13.17 6.60 12.34
C TRP A 26 12.72 7.98 12.84
N ALA A 27 11.60 8.48 12.31
CA ALA A 27 11.02 9.76 12.72
C ALA A 27 10.61 9.74 14.20
N ALA A 28 10.07 8.63 14.72
CA ALA A 28 9.73 8.50 16.14
C ALA A 28 10.97 8.64 17.05
N VAL A 29 12.07 7.97 16.69
CA VAL A 29 13.33 8.09 17.45
C VAL A 29 13.88 9.51 17.37
N TYR A 30 13.85 10.13 16.19
CA TYR A 30 14.30 11.50 16.00
C TYR A 30 13.46 12.49 16.82
N SER A 31 12.13 12.40 16.74
CA SER A 31 11.20 13.25 17.48
C SER A 31 11.38 13.11 19.00
N ALA A 32 11.61 11.89 19.50
CA ALA A 32 11.89 11.68 20.92
C ALA A 32 13.18 12.34 21.39
N ASN A 33 14.25 12.23 20.60
CA ASN A 33 15.52 12.90 20.90
C ASN A 33 15.38 14.43 20.84
N TYR A 34 14.62 14.94 19.87
CA TYR A 34 14.37 16.36 19.71
C TYR A 34 13.64 16.95 20.93
N ILE A 35 12.50 16.36 21.32
CA ILE A 35 11.74 16.80 22.49
C ILE A 35 12.56 16.67 23.78
N SER A 36 13.31 15.58 23.94
CA SER A 36 14.20 15.41 25.11
C SER A 36 15.26 16.50 25.20
N THR A 37 15.85 16.88 24.07
CA THR A 37 16.87 17.94 24.01
C THR A 37 16.27 19.30 24.35
N MET A 38 15.11 19.62 23.81
CA MET A 38 14.38 20.87 24.08
C MET A 38 13.99 20.99 25.56
N MET A 39 13.60 19.87 26.20
CA MET A 39 13.34 19.85 27.64
C MET A 39 14.61 20.08 28.47
N LYS A 40 15.74 19.43 28.10
CA LYS A 40 17.02 19.60 28.80
C LYS A 40 17.57 21.03 28.71
N GLN A 41 17.30 21.73 27.61
CA GLN A 41 17.70 23.11 27.41
C GLN A 41 16.77 24.12 28.11
N GLY A 42 15.71 23.65 28.78
CA GLY A 42 14.71 24.51 29.42
C GLY A 42 13.83 25.28 28.44
N GLN A 43 13.91 24.99 27.13
CA GLN A 43 13.07 25.61 26.10
C GLN A 43 11.65 25.04 26.07
N LEU A 44 11.44 23.85 26.66
CA LEU A 44 10.15 23.19 26.71
C LEU A 44 9.92 22.59 28.11
N VAL A 45 8.79 22.91 28.73
CA VAL A 45 8.34 22.26 29.97
C VAL A 45 7.19 21.33 29.64
N PHE A 46 7.24 20.08 30.12
CA PHE A 46 6.22 19.08 29.80
C PHE A 46 4.81 19.50 30.27
N SER A 47 4.72 19.99 31.51
CA SER A 47 3.48 20.48 32.10
C SER A 47 3.03 21.76 31.39
N GLY A 48 1.88 21.70 30.72
CA GLY A 48 1.28 22.81 29.98
C GLY A 48 1.43 22.73 28.46
N ASN A 49 2.38 21.93 27.96
CA ASN A 49 2.65 21.78 26.52
C ASN A 49 2.38 20.36 25.98
N GLU A 50 1.63 19.54 26.73
CA GLU A 50 1.34 18.15 26.38
C GLU A 50 0.69 18.02 24.99
N PHE A 51 -0.28 18.90 24.69
CA PHE A 51 -0.94 18.93 23.39
C PHE A 51 0.03 19.24 22.25
N GLU A 52 0.97 20.16 22.46
CA GLU A 52 1.97 20.54 21.47
C GLU A 52 2.94 19.40 21.21
N ILE A 53 3.39 18.71 22.27
CA ILE A 53 4.24 17.53 22.18
C ILE A 53 3.54 16.41 21.41
N VAL A 54 2.28 16.11 21.75
CA VAL A 54 1.50 15.08 21.06
C VAL A 54 1.27 15.46 19.60
N SER A 55 0.93 16.72 19.33
CA SER A 55 0.73 17.22 17.96
C SER A 55 2.01 17.13 17.13
N PHE A 56 3.17 17.36 17.74
CA PHE A 56 4.47 17.16 17.11
C PHE A 56 4.67 15.69 16.70
N TYR A 57 4.39 14.71 17.57
CA TYR A 57 4.42 13.30 17.18
C TYR A 57 3.37 12.95 16.13
N MET A 58 2.18 13.55 16.20
CA MET A 58 1.12 13.27 15.25
C MET A 58 1.51 13.72 13.83
N SER A 59 2.06 14.93 13.74
CA SER A 59 2.54 15.54 12.49
C SER A 59 3.87 15.00 12.00
N ASN A 60 4.71 14.38 12.84
CA ASN A 60 6.03 13.89 12.40
C ASN A 60 6.16 12.37 12.42
N VAL A 61 5.21 11.63 12.98
CA VAL A 61 5.27 10.16 13.08
C VAL A 61 3.96 9.55 12.59
N ALA A 62 2.85 9.92 13.22
CA ALA A 62 1.58 9.26 12.96
C ALA A 62 1.09 9.46 11.53
N GLN A 63 1.35 10.63 10.92
CA GLN A 63 1.00 10.87 9.51
C GLN A 63 1.58 9.81 8.57
N TYR A 64 2.83 9.39 8.80
CA TYR A 64 3.50 8.41 7.95
C TYR A 64 2.92 7.00 8.15
N VAL A 65 2.52 6.67 9.38
CA VAL A 65 1.82 5.43 9.70
C VAL A 65 0.46 5.39 8.99
N VAL A 66 -0.32 6.48 9.07
CA VAL A 66 -1.63 6.57 8.40
C VAL A 66 -1.47 6.45 6.89
N PHE A 67 -0.50 7.13 6.29
CA PHE A 67 -0.22 6.99 4.86
C PHE A 67 0.22 5.58 4.48
N ALA A 68 1.05 4.92 5.28
CA ALA A 68 1.45 3.54 5.03
C ALA A 68 0.24 2.60 5.03
N ILE A 69 -0.66 2.73 6.01
CA ILE A 69 -1.89 1.92 6.09
C ILE A 69 -2.79 2.20 4.87
N THR A 70 -3.00 3.46 4.53
CA THR A 70 -3.82 3.83 3.37
C THR A 70 -3.27 3.24 2.08
N LEU A 71 -1.96 3.37 1.82
CA LEU A 71 -1.32 2.79 0.64
C LEU A 71 -1.38 1.26 0.63
N PHE A 72 -1.23 0.62 1.79
CA PHE A 72 -1.38 -0.82 1.91
C PHE A 72 -2.80 -1.27 1.56
N VAL A 73 -3.83 -0.60 2.11
CA VAL A 73 -5.24 -0.89 1.80
C VAL A 73 -5.54 -0.66 0.32
N LEU A 74 -5.07 0.44 -0.27
CA LEU A 74 -5.22 0.70 -1.70
C LEU A 74 -4.50 -0.37 -2.54
N GLY A 75 -3.30 -0.78 -2.15
CA GLY A 75 -2.57 -1.87 -2.79
C GLY A 75 -3.37 -3.17 -2.78
N ARG A 76 -4.06 -3.48 -1.66
CA ARG A 76 -4.95 -4.65 -1.53
C ARG A 76 -6.16 -4.55 -2.44
N ILE A 77 -6.78 -3.38 -2.53
CA ILE A 77 -7.94 -3.14 -3.40
C ILE A 77 -7.56 -3.31 -4.87
N VAL A 78 -6.46 -2.67 -5.32
CA VAL A 78 -5.98 -2.81 -6.70
C VAL A 78 -5.68 -4.26 -7.05
N LEU A 79 -5.01 -4.98 -6.13
CA LEU A 79 -4.72 -6.40 -6.33
C LEU A 79 -6.00 -7.24 -6.49
N TYR A 80 -7.02 -6.97 -5.67
CA TYR A 80 -8.30 -7.68 -5.74
C TYR A 80 -9.01 -7.48 -7.09
N PHE A 81 -9.06 -6.24 -7.59
CA PHE A 81 -9.67 -5.96 -8.89
C PHE A 81 -8.92 -6.58 -10.06
N SER A 82 -7.58 -6.59 -10.04
CA SER A 82 -6.80 -7.24 -11.09
C SER A 82 -7.02 -8.75 -11.16
N PHE A 83 -7.35 -9.40 -10.04
CA PHE A 83 -7.70 -10.83 -10.07
C PHE A 83 -9.06 -11.09 -10.71
N ILE A 84 -10.04 -10.21 -10.50
CA ILE A 84 -11.36 -10.33 -11.14
C ILE A 84 -11.24 -10.18 -12.66
N GLU A 85 -10.46 -9.20 -13.11
CA GLU A 85 -10.22 -8.94 -14.53
C GLU A 85 -9.45 -10.11 -15.19
N GLU A 86 -8.45 -10.69 -14.51
CA GLU A 86 -7.77 -11.91 -14.99
C GLU A 86 -8.74 -13.11 -15.10
N GLU A 87 -9.70 -13.29 -14.18
CA GLU A 87 -10.68 -14.40 -14.24
C GLU A 87 -11.70 -14.20 -15.39
N GLU A 88 -12.26 -13.00 -15.57
CA GLU A 88 -13.17 -12.70 -16.68
C GLU A 88 -12.51 -12.87 -18.05
N GLU A 89 -11.26 -12.43 -18.21
CA GLU A 89 -10.51 -12.62 -19.47
C GLU A 89 -10.26 -14.11 -19.76
N LEU A 90 -9.99 -14.92 -18.73
CA LEU A 90 -9.72 -16.34 -18.89
C LEU A 90 -10.99 -17.11 -19.27
N ASP A 91 -12.11 -16.82 -18.63
CA ASP A 91 -13.41 -17.42 -18.94
C ASP A 91 -13.87 -17.05 -20.37
N ALA A 92 -13.74 -15.79 -20.77
CA ALA A 92 -14.05 -15.35 -22.13
C ALA A 92 -13.13 -16.01 -23.18
N SER A 93 -11.84 -16.18 -22.89
CA SER A 93 -10.90 -16.85 -23.80
C SER A 93 -11.23 -18.35 -23.98
N PHE A 94 -11.72 -19.00 -22.92
CA PHE A 94 -12.12 -20.40 -22.96
C PHE A 94 -13.40 -20.61 -23.78
N GLU A 95 -14.41 -19.73 -23.61
CA GLU A 95 -15.63 -19.77 -24.42
C GLU A 95 -15.32 -19.56 -25.92
N ILE A 96 -14.49 -18.58 -26.27
CA ILE A 96 -14.11 -18.33 -27.67
C ILE A 96 -13.38 -19.55 -28.27
N SER A 97 -12.39 -20.11 -27.56
CA SER A 97 -11.66 -21.29 -28.02
C SER A 97 -12.58 -22.50 -28.24
N SER A 98 -13.58 -22.71 -27.37
CA SER A 98 -14.52 -23.81 -27.52
C SER A 98 -15.48 -23.65 -28.70
N THR A 99 -15.79 -22.40 -29.07
CA THR A 99 -16.67 -22.10 -30.21
C THR A 99 -15.95 -22.23 -31.55
N GLU A 100 -14.66 -21.85 -31.60
CA GLU A 100 -13.84 -22.00 -32.81
C GLU A 100 -13.57 -23.48 -33.15
N ASP A 101 -13.37 -24.35 -32.16
CA ASP A 101 -13.17 -25.79 -32.38
C ASP A 101 -14.43 -26.51 -32.90
N ASP A 102 -15.63 -26.04 -32.55
CA ASP A 102 -16.89 -26.59 -33.04
C ASP A 102 -17.25 -26.10 -34.45
N GLU A 103 -16.86 -24.88 -34.85
CA GLU A 103 -17.07 -24.37 -36.22
C GLU A 103 -16.21 -25.11 -37.27
N VAL A 104 -14.98 -25.51 -36.93
CA VAL A 104 -14.08 -26.22 -37.86
C VAL A 104 -14.58 -27.64 -38.18
N LYS A 105 -15.27 -28.31 -37.26
CA LYS A 105 -15.82 -29.66 -37.48
C LYS A 105 -17.01 -29.72 -38.42
N VAL A 106 -17.72 -28.61 -38.64
CA VAL A 106 -18.94 -28.57 -39.48
C VAL A 106 -18.60 -28.35 -40.96
N LEU A 107 -17.36 -27.95 -41.28
CA LEU A 107 -16.94 -27.62 -42.65
C LEU A 107 -16.17 -28.74 -43.38
N GLU A 108 -15.92 -29.87 -42.72
CA GLU A 108 -15.21 -31.03 -43.30
C GLU A 108 -16.14 -32.18 -43.78
N ASP A 109 -17.47 -32.05 -43.65
CA ASP A 109 -18.48 -33.01 -44.16
C ASP A 109 -19.17 -32.57 -45.46
#